data_AF-A0A3R6VXL9-F1
#
_entry.id   AF-A0A3R6VXL9-F1
#
_cell.length_a   1.000
_cell.length_b   1.000
_cell.length_c   1.000
_cell.angle_alpha   90.00
_cell.angle_beta   90.00
_cell.angle_gamma   90.00
#
_symmetry.space_group_name_H-M   'P 1'
#
loop_
_entity.id
_entity.type
_entity.pdbx_description
1 polymer ?
#
loop_
_entity_poly.entity_id
_entity_poly.type
_entity_poly.pdbx_seq_one_letter_code
_entity_poly.pdbx_strand_id
1 'polypeptide(L)'
;MNEPQKVPSYRIEFEKIADYDELILQFNRVRRTAIYQHKEHFPETAVILCISKNQGYMCKKTTVKTANGGYRKSFVRDECNPLYNSCIPHEVSPHIHFLAVGKGSRSLCEKVARNENRKAKKCTAKIFSNKASIATAVGYITEQATSIRRIGNLKDYL
;
A
#
# COMPACT_ATOMS: atom_id res chain seq x y z
N MET A 1 -32.18 -3.95 -10.25
CA MET A 1 -30.95 -3.30 -9.76
C MET A 1 -29.97 -4.41 -9.42
N ASN A 2 -28.89 -4.57 -10.18
CA ASN A 2 -27.89 -5.58 -9.87
C ASN A 2 -27.13 -5.14 -8.62
N GLU A 3 -27.16 -5.96 -7.57
CA GLU A 3 -26.34 -5.71 -6.38
C GLU A 3 -24.87 -5.54 -6.80
N PRO A 4 -24.13 -4.58 -6.22
CA PRO A 4 -22.70 -4.48 -6.47
C PRO A 4 -22.05 -5.79 -6.05
N GLN A 5 -21.51 -6.53 -7.03
CA GLN A 5 -20.84 -7.79 -6.80
C GLN A 5 -19.75 -7.59 -5.75
N LYS A 6 -19.92 -8.19 -4.57
CA LYS A 6 -18.97 -8.06 -3.47
C LYS A 6 -17.68 -8.75 -3.85
N VAL A 7 -16.61 -7.98 -4.03
CA VAL A 7 -15.28 -8.51 -4.29
C VAL A 7 -14.51 -8.48 -2.97
N PRO A 8 -14.15 -9.64 -2.39
CA PRO A 8 -13.39 -9.67 -1.16
C PRO A 8 -11.99 -9.10 -1.41
N SER A 9 -11.57 -8.20 -0.54
CA SER A 9 -10.21 -7.67 -0.56
C SER A 9 -9.71 -7.33 0.83
N TYR A 10 -8.41 -7.41 0.99
CA TYR A 10 -7.75 -7.16 2.26
C TYR A 10 -6.41 -6.50 2.01
N ARG A 11 -6.22 -5.32 2.58
CA ARG A 11 -4.97 -4.57 2.55
C ARG A 11 -4.33 -4.58 3.91
N ILE A 12 -3.02 -4.75 3.95
CA ILE A 12 -2.18 -4.57 5.12
C ILE A 12 -1.06 -3.57 4.82
N GLU A 13 -0.68 -2.83 5.85
CA GLU A 13 0.55 -2.03 5.89
C GLU A 13 1.54 -2.73 6.81
N PHE A 14 2.75 -2.97 6.29
CA PHE A 14 3.83 -3.55 7.07
C PHE A 14 4.43 -2.53 8.03
N GLU A 15 5.11 -3.01 9.07
CA GLU A 15 5.85 -2.15 9.99
C GLU A 15 6.82 -1.26 9.21
N LYS A 16 6.98 -0.03 9.68
CA LYS A 16 7.87 0.94 9.05
C LYS A 16 9.31 0.55 9.31
N ILE A 17 10.14 0.55 8.27
CA ILE A 17 11.58 0.27 8.38
C ILE A 17 12.32 1.47 7.85
N ALA A 18 13.12 2.12 8.70
CA ALA A 18 13.92 3.29 8.33
C ALA A 18 15.09 2.91 7.42
N ASP A 19 15.73 1.78 7.68
CA ASP A 19 16.77 1.20 6.83
C ASP A 19 16.17 0.71 5.51
N TYR A 20 16.58 1.33 4.41
CA TYR A 20 16.02 1.03 3.10
C TYR A 20 16.48 -0.32 2.54
N ASP A 21 17.70 -0.77 2.87
CA ASP A 21 18.21 -2.05 2.41
C ASP A 21 17.51 -3.19 3.14
N GLU A 22 17.28 -3.04 4.46
CA GLU A 22 16.46 -3.98 5.23
C GLU A 22 15.01 -4.03 4.68
N LEU A 23 14.45 -2.89 4.31
CA LEU A 23 13.12 -2.80 3.70
C LEU A 23 13.05 -3.54 2.36
N ILE A 24 14.06 -3.42 1.50
CA ILE A 24 14.15 -4.15 0.23
C ILE A 24 14.22 -5.66 0.50
N LEU A 25 15.02 -6.10 1.47
CA LEU A 25 15.11 -7.50 1.86
C LEU A 25 13.76 -8.04 2.34
N GLN A 26 13.06 -7.30 3.20
CA GLN A 26 11.71 -7.66 3.63
C GLN A 26 10.74 -7.71 2.46
N PHE A 27 10.76 -6.72 1.55
CA PHE A 27 9.92 -6.68 0.36
C PHE A 27 10.09 -7.93 -0.51
N ASN A 28 11.33 -8.37 -0.72
CA ASN A 28 11.62 -9.58 -1.48
C ASN A 28 11.17 -10.86 -0.76
N ARG A 29 11.25 -10.94 0.57
CA ARG A 29 10.67 -12.04 1.35
C ARG A 29 9.14 -12.06 1.23
N VAL A 30 8.49 -10.92 1.45
CA VAL A 30 7.03 -10.75 1.27
C VAL A 30 6.58 -11.20 -0.12
N ARG A 31 7.29 -10.75 -1.17
CA ARG A 31 7.01 -11.17 -2.53
C ARG A 31 7.08 -12.69 -2.72
N ARG A 32 8.17 -13.33 -2.26
CA ARG A 32 8.35 -14.78 -2.41
C ARG A 32 7.26 -15.56 -1.68
N THR A 33 6.98 -15.18 -0.44
CA THR A 33 5.92 -15.79 0.37
C THR A 33 4.54 -15.60 -0.28
N ALA A 34 4.25 -14.41 -0.81
CA ALA A 34 2.99 -14.14 -1.51
C ALA A 34 2.86 -14.96 -2.80
N ILE A 35 3.92 -15.10 -3.59
CA ILE A 35 3.91 -15.93 -4.81
C ILE A 35 3.60 -17.38 -4.45
N TYR A 36 4.28 -17.93 -3.44
CA TYR A 36 4.04 -19.30 -2.99
C TYR A 36 2.60 -19.49 -2.49
N GLN A 37 2.12 -18.62 -1.60
CA GLN A 37 0.77 -18.73 -1.04
C GLN A 37 -0.31 -18.57 -2.11
N HIS A 38 -0.13 -17.65 -3.07
CA HIS A 38 -1.03 -17.49 -4.21
C HIS A 38 -1.10 -18.77 -5.05
N LYS A 39 0.04 -19.34 -5.44
CA LYS A 39 0.06 -20.53 -6.30
C LYS A 39 -0.50 -21.78 -5.61
N GLU A 40 -0.09 -22.04 -4.39
CA GLU A 40 -0.37 -23.33 -3.73
C GLU A 40 -1.69 -23.36 -2.97
N HIS A 41 -2.20 -22.20 -2.55
CA HIS A 41 -3.31 -22.16 -1.58
C HIS A 41 -4.42 -21.19 -1.94
N PHE A 42 -4.14 -20.13 -2.70
CA PHE A 42 -5.10 -19.07 -3.00
C PHE A 42 -5.03 -18.61 -4.47
N PRO A 43 -5.21 -19.51 -5.46
CA PRO A 43 -5.05 -19.18 -6.87
C PRO A 43 -6.11 -18.20 -7.37
N GLU A 44 -7.29 -18.16 -6.74
CA GLU A 44 -8.39 -17.23 -7.02
C GLU A 44 -8.16 -15.81 -6.42
N THR A 45 -6.90 -15.41 -6.25
CA THR A 45 -6.52 -14.08 -5.76
C THR A 45 -5.65 -13.34 -6.75
N ALA A 46 -5.67 -12.01 -6.69
CA ALA A 46 -4.64 -11.17 -7.25
C ALA A 46 -4.04 -10.28 -6.16
N VAL A 47 -2.76 -9.94 -6.30
CA VAL A 47 -2.02 -9.18 -5.30
C VAL A 47 -1.31 -8.02 -5.96
N ILE A 48 -1.36 -6.85 -5.31
CA ILE A 48 -0.45 -5.74 -5.56
C ILE A 48 0.33 -5.46 -4.28
N LEU A 49 1.64 -5.33 -4.41
CA LEU A 49 2.49 -4.91 -3.31
C LEU A 49 3.49 -3.88 -3.78
N CYS A 50 3.78 -2.90 -2.93
CA CYS A 50 4.75 -1.86 -3.24
C CYS A 50 5.58 -1.46 -2.01
N ILE A 51 6.78 -0.95 -2.28
CA ILE A 51 7.52 -0.14 -1.33
C ILE A 51 7.01 1.29 -1.46
N SER A 52 6.32 1.77 -0.43
CA SER A 52 5.93 3.15 -0.30
C SER A 52 7.06 3.96 0.32
N LYS A 53 7.57 4.95 -0.41
CA LYS A 53 8.60 5.90 0.05
C LYS A 53 8.43 7.21 -0.71
N ASN A 54 8.57 8.34 -0.03
CA ASN A 54 8.48 9.67 -0.64
C ASN A 54 9.74 10.03 -1.46
N GLN A 55 10.13 9.20 -2.43
CA GLN A 55 11.25 9.43 -3.37
C GLN A 55 12.57 9.94 -2.75
N GLY A 56 12.80 9.73 -1.45
CA GLY A 56 14.00 10.23 -0.75
C GLY A 56 13.94 11.71 -0.35
N TYR A 57 12.82 12.41 -0.54
CA TYR A 57 12.69 13.81 -0.17
C TYR A 57 12.24 13.95 1.28
N MET A 58 13.03 14.71 2.05
CA MET A 58 12.56 15.21 3.33
C MET A 58 11.34 16.12 3.09
N CYS A 59 10.36 15.99 3.98
CA CYS A 59 9.09 16.67 3.84
C CYS A 59 8.96 17.62 5.03
N LYS A 60 8.89 18.93 4.79
CA LYS A 60 8.48 19.90 5.79
C LYS A 60 6.97 19.83 5.95
N LYS A 61 6.52 19.51 7.15
CA LYS A 61 5.09 19.58 7.49
C LYS A 61 4.69 21.05 7.61
N THR A 62 3.71 21.46 6.80
CA THR A 62 3.10 22.78 6.87
C THR A 62 1.60 22.68 7.13
N THR A 63 0.99 23.79 7.53
CA THR A 63 -0.45 23.88 7.75
C THR A 63 -1.02 24.90 6.78
N VAL A 64 -2.01 24.49 5.99
CA VAL A 64 -2.60 25.34 4.94
C VAL A 64 -4.05 25.61 5.29
N LYS A 65 -4.47 26.87 5.22
CA LYS A 65 -5.87 27.25 5.41
C LYS A 65 -6.71 26.73 4.24
N THR A 66 -7.82 26.08 4.53
CA THR A 66 -8.75 25.55 3.52
C THR A 66 -9.73 26.64 3.10
N ALA A 67 -10.34 26.48 1.91
CA ALA A 67 -11.35 27.40 1.40
C ALA A 67 -12.53 27.58 2.38
N ASN A 68 -12.82 26.57 3.20
CA ASN A 68 -13.90 26.57 4.18
C ASN A 68 -13.44 27.05 5.57
N GLY A 69 -12.30 27.75 5.66
CA GLY A 69 -11.80 28.36 6.90
C GLY A 69 -11.10 27.42 7.88
N GLY A 70 -11.03 26.12 7.59
CA GLY A 70 -10.30 25.13 8.38
C GLY A 70 -8.80 25.11 8.08
N TYR A 71 -8.07 24.24 8.76
CA TYR A 71 -6.64 24.02 8.50
C TYR A 71 -6.40 22.57 8.12
N ARG A 72 -5.65 22.34 7.04
CA ARG A 72 -5.19 21.00 6.63
C ARG A 72 -3.68 20.90 6.75
N LYS A 73 -3.21 19.73 7.18
CA LYS A 73 -1.79 19.39 7.10
C LYS A 73 -1.43 19.21 5.61
N SER A 74 -0.38 19.87 5.17
CA SER A 74 0.25 19.64 3.88
C SER A 74 1.71 19.34 4.10
N PHE A 75 2.34 18.68 3.14
CA PHE A 75 3.74 18.32 3.21
C PHE A 75 4.41 18.95 1.99
N VAL A 76 5.44 19.74 2.23
CA VAL A 76 6.22 20.40 1.18
C VAL A 76 7.58 19.71 1.16
N ARG A 77 8.07 19.42 -0.03
CA ARG A 77 9.36 18.76 -0.19
C ARG A 77 10.50 19.78 0.13
N ASP A 78 11.60 19.34 0.75
CA ASP A 78 12.65 20.18 1.38
C ASP A 78 13.68 20.84 0.41
N GLU A 79 14.36 21.89 0.89
CA GLU A 79 14.83 23.13 0.22
C GLU A 79 16.01 23.04 -0.79
N CYS A 80 16.50 21.86 -1.17
CA CYS A 80 17.68 21.73 -2.05
C CYS A 80 17.38 21.32 -3.52
N ASN A 81 16.14 21.43 -3.99
CA ASN A 81 15.81 21.09 -5.37
C ASN A 81 14.96 22.21 -6.04
N PRO A 82 15.44 22.83 -7.14
CA PRO A 82 14.77 23.97 -7.79
C PRO A 82 13.38 23.66 -8.39
N LEU A 83 12.89 22.41 -8.29
CA LEU A 83 11.55 21.99 -8.72
C LEU A 83 10.49 22.05 -7.59
N TYR A 84 10.83 22.51 -6.37
CA TYR A 84 10.12 22.18 -5.13
C TYR A 84 9.09 23.23 -4.70
N ASN A 85 8.03 23.39 -5.51
CA ASN A 85 6.78 24.06 -5.12
C ASN A 85 5.57 23.10 -5.10
N SER A 86 5.77 21.81 -5.36
CA SER A 86 4.67 20.84 -5.37
C SER A 86 4.37 20.32 -3.96
N CYS A 87 3.21 20.71 -3.42
CA CYS A 87 2.65 20.07 -2.23
C CYS A 87 2.48 18.56 -2.49
N ILE A 88 3.00 17.72 -1.61
CA ILE A 88 2.69 16.29 -1.62
C ILE A 88 1.60 15.99 -0.59
N PRO A 89 0.71 15.03 -0.87
CA PRO A 89 -0.46 14.79 -0.02
C PRO A 89 -0.11 14.21 1.37
N HIS A 90 1.06 13.63 1.59
CA HIS A 90 1.43 12.96 2.85
C HIS A 90 2.95 12.72 3.01
N GLU A 91 3.46 12.75 4.25
CA GLU A 91 4.80 12.25 4.63
C GLU A 91 4.74 10.75 4.92
N VAL A 92 5.53 9.95 4.21
CA VAL A 92 5.52 8.50 4.35
C VAL A 92 6.87 7.96 4.75
N SER A 93 6.96 7.47 6.00
CA SER A 93 8.05 6.61 6.42
C SER A 93 8.10 5.38 5.52
N PRO A 94 9.28 4.93 5.04
CA PRO A 94 9.38 3.79 4.14
C PRO A 94 8.72 2.54 4.73
N HIS A 95 7.80 1.93 3.98
CA HIS A 95 7.10 0.72 4.39
C HIS A 95 6.47 -0.01 3.19
N ILE A 96 5.94 -1.22 3.43
CA ILE A 96 5.32 -2.04 2.38
C ILE A 96 3.80 -1.92 2.45
N HIS A 97 3.17 -1.59 1.32
CA HIS A 97 1.75 -1.85 1.12
C HIS A 97 1.55 -3.21 0.47
N PHE A 98 0.56 -3.95 0.95
CA PHE A 98 0.18 -5.23 0.38
C PHE A 98 -1.34 -5.31 0.33
N LEU A 99 -1.89 -5.48 -0.86
CA LEU A 99 -3.33 -5.64 -1.09
C LEU A 99 -3.54 -6.94 -1.84
N ALA A 100 -4.35 -7.83 -1.27
CA ALA A 100 -4.89 -9.00 -1.95
C ALA A 100 -6.38 -8.77 -2.25
N VAL A 101 -6.81 -9.20 -3.43
CA VAL A 101 -8.19 -9.18 -3.91
C VAL A 101 -8.58 -10.58 -4.35
N GLY A 102 -9.86 -10.93 -4.32
CA GLY A 102 -10.36 -12.24 -4.68
C GLY A 102 -10.52 -13.20 -3.50
N LYS A 103 -10.98 -14.41 -3.79
CA LYS A 103 -11.41 -15.39 -2.79
C LYS A 103 -10.21 -15.91 -2.01
N GLY A 104 -10.26 -15.77 -0.69
CA GLY A 104 -9.13 -16.10 0.20
C GLY A 104 -8.12 -14.96 0.42
N SER A 105 -8.38 -13.76 -0.11
CA SER A 105 -7.52 -12.57 0.06
C SER A 105 -7.17 -12.27 1.52
N ARG A 106 -8.16 -12.34 2.43
CA ARG A 106 -7.93 -12.14 3.88
C ARG A 106 -6.93 -13.16 4.42
N SER A 107 -7.17 -14.46 4.18
CA SER A 107 -6.31 -15.54 4.67
C SER A 107 -4.90 -15.47 4.10
N LEU A 108 -4.76 -15.07 2.83
CA LEU A 108 -3.47 -14.82 2.20
C LEU A 108 -2.72 -13.70 2.92
N CYS A 109 -3.37 -12.56 3.13
CA CYS A 109 -2.77 -11.42 3.84
C CYS A 109 -2.36 -11.78 5.26
N GLU A 110 -3.21 -12.49 6.01
CA GLU A 110 -2.91 -12.93 7.39
C GLU A 110 -1.71 -13.88 7.42
N LYS A 111 -1.62 -14.86 6.49
CA LYS A 111 -0.46 -15.75 6.40
C LYS A 111 0.82 -15.00 6.05
N VAL A 112 0.76 -14.09 5.09
CA VAL A 112 1.91 -13.26 4.68
C VAL A 112 2.36 -12.36 5.84
N ALA A 113 1.43 -11.68 6.52
CA ALA A 113 1.73 -10.83 7.67
C ALA A 113 2.36 -11.63 8.83
N ARG A 114 1.80 -12.81 9.14
CA ARG A 114 2.32 -13.70 10.19
C ARG A 114 3.75 -14.19 9.90
N ASN A 115 4.10 -14.37 8.64
CA ASN A 115 5.44 -14.82 8.27
C ASN A 115 6.44 -13.66 8.24
N GLU A 116 6.04 -12.54 7.63
CA GLU A 116 6.98 -11.50 7.19
C GLU A 116 6.87 -10.18 7.96
N ASN A 117 5.82 -9.99 8.77
CA ASN A 117 5.56 -8.79 9.57
C ASN A 117 5.56 -9.07 11.08
N ARG A 118 6.28 -10.11 11.54
CA ARG A 118 6.24 -10.61 12.93
C ARG A 118 6.59 -9.58 14.00
N LYS A 119 7.50 -8.65 13.69
CA LYS A 119 7.97 -7.63 14.62
C LYS A 119 7.00 -6.44 14.73
N ALA A 120 5.94 -6.41 13.91
CA ALA A 120 5.02 -5.30 13.89
C ALA A 120 4.23 -5.22 15.19
N LYS A 121 4.27 -4.06 15.86
CA LYS A 121 3.44 -3.83 17.05
C LYS A 121 1.99 -3.55 16.67
N LYS A 122 1.78 -3.02 15.45
CA LYS A 122 0.47 -2.73 14.88
C LYS A 122 0.48 -3.04 13.38
N CYS A 123 -0.50 -3.79 12.91
CA CYS A 123 -0.74 -4.01 11.50
C CYS A 123 -2.02 -3.25 11.10
N THR A 124 -1.88 -2.19 10.31
CA THR A 124 -3.05 -1.48 9.78
C THR A 124 -3.68 -2.33 8.69
N ALA A 125 -4.91 -2.77 8.91
CA ALA A 125 -5.67 -3.53 7.93
C ALA A 125 -6.90 -2.76 7.42
N LYS A 126 -7.20 -2.87 6.13
CA LYS A 126 -8.40 -2.30 5.51
C LYS A 126 -9.07 -3.31 4.59
N ILE A 127 -10.40 -3.34 4.62
CA ILE A 127 -11.24 -4.19 3.77
C ILE A 127 -11.95 -3.29 2.76
N PHE A 128 -11.96 -3.70 1.50
CA PHE A 128 -12.77 -3.07 0.46
C PHE A 128 -13.74 -4.12 -0.08
N SER A 129 -14.99 -3.73 -0.33
CA SER A 129 -16.07 -4.66 -0.66
C SER A 129 -16.62 -4.50 -2.07
N ASN A 130 -16.16 -3.51 -2.84
CA ASN A 130 -16.62 -3.26 -4.21
C ASN A 130 -15.47 -2.84 -5.13
N LYS A 131 -15.64 -3.08 -6.43
CA LYS A 131 -14.64 -2.82 -7.48
C LYS A 131 -14.10 -1.38 -7.46
N ALA A 132 -14.98 -0.38 -7.36
CA ALA A 132 -14.57 1.03 -7.33
C ALA A 132 -13.63 1.36 -6.15
N SER A 133 -13.96 0.87 -4.95
CA SER A 133 -13.13 1.07 -3.77
C SER A 133 -11.78 0.34 -3.86
N ILE A 134 -11.75 -0.84 -4.50
CA ILE A 134 -10.52 -1.56 -4.80
C ILE A 134 -9.67 -0.79 -5.82
N ALA A 135 -10.28 -0.25 -6.87
CA ALA A 135 -9.60 0.57 -7.87
C ALA A 135 -8.95 1.80 -7.25
N THR A 136 -9.66 2.51 -6.36
CA THR A 136 -9.12 3.63 -5.60
C THR A 136 -7.92 3.20 -4.74
N ALA A 137 -8.01 2.05 -4.07
CA ALA A 137 -6.90 1.52 -3.27
C ALA A 137 -5.68 1.15 -4.14
N VAL A 138 -5.90 0.57 -5.32
CA VAL A 138 -4.84 0.25 -6.30
C VAL A 138 -4.18 1.53 -6.82
N GLY A 139 -4.96 2.56 -7.13
CA GLY A 139 -4.46 3.87 -7.54
C GLY A 139 -3.55 4.48 -6.46
N TYR A 140 -4.06 4.55 -5.22
CA TYR A 140 -3.31 5.05 -4.06
C TYR A 140 -1.99 4.30 -3.82
N ILE A 141 -1.99 2.96 -3.92
CA ILE A 141 -0.79 2.12 -3.78
C ILE A 141 0.20 2.40 -4.90
N THR A 142 -0.29 2.60 -6.12
CA THR A 142 0.54 2.83 -7.31
C THR A 142 1.20 4.20 -7.27
N GLU A 143 0.47 5.24 -6.86
CA GLU A 143 0.99 6.62 -6.74
C GLU A 143 2.14 6.74 -5.75
N GLN A 144 2.14 5.92 -4.69
CA GLN A 144 3.19 5.91 -3.67
C GLN A 144 4.37 4.99 -3.98
N ALA A 145 4.26 4.16 -5.01
CA ALA A 145 5.20 3.08 -5.23
C ALA A 145 6.55 3.60 -5.75
N THR A 146 7.61 3.35 -4.99
CA THR A 146 9.00 3.39 -5.52
C THR A 146 9.39 2.07 -6.16
N SER A 147 8.74 0.98 -5.77
CA SER A 147 8.88 -0.33 -6.38
C SER A 147 7.55 -1.06 -6.26
N ILE A 148 7.04 -1.60 -7.37
CA ILE A 148 5.73 -2.24 -7.43
C ILE A 148 5.83 -3.64 -8.03
N ARG A 149 5.06 -4.57 -7.49
CA ARG A 149 4.92 -5.93 -8.02
C ARG A 149 3.45 -6.34 -8.03
N ARG A 150 3.10 -7.17 -8.99
CA ARG A 150 1.77 -7.73 -9.18
C ARG A 150 1.87 -9.26 -9.28
N ILE A 151 0.90 -9.96 -8.72
CA ILE A 151 0.76 -11.42 -8.77
C ILE A 151 -0.70 -11.72 -9.15
N GLY A 152 -0.93 -12.64 -10.09
CA GLY A 152 -2.25 -12.87 -10.65
C GLY A 152 -2.76 -11.69 -11.51
N ASN A 153 -4.01 -11.77 -11.95
CA ASN A 153 -4.62 -10.75 -12.79
C ASN A 153 -5.55 -9.83 -11.98
N LEU A 154 -5.06 -8.64 -11.65
CA LEU A 154 -5.85 -7.63 -10.92
C LEU A 154 -7.07 -7.14 -11.71
N LYS A 155 -7.04 -7.16 -13.05
CA LYS A 155 -8.12 -6.60 -13.88
C LYS A 155 -9.45 -7.32 -13.69
N ASP A 156 -9.43 -8.59 -13.29
CA ASP A 156 -10.63 -9.39 -13.07
C ASP A 156 -11.44 -8.88 -11.87
N TYR A 157 -10.80 -8.12 -10.98
CA TYR A 157 -11.34 -7.62 -9.71
C TYR A 157 -11.53 -6.10 -9.65
N LEU A 158 -11.21 -5.40 -10.73
CA LEU A 158 -11.43 -3.97 -10.92
C LEU A 158 -12.66 -3.73 -11.80
#